data_AF-A0A7G2JYG5-F1
#
_entry.id   AF-A0A7G2JYG5-F1
#
_cell.length_a   1.000
_cell.length_b   1.000
_cell.length_c   1.000
_cell.angle_alpha   90.00
_cell.angle_beta   90.00
_cell.angle_gamma   90.00
#
_symmetry.space_group_name_H-M   'P 1'
#
loop_
_entity.id
_entity.type
_entity.pdbx_description
1 polymer ?
#
loop_
_entity_poly.entity_id
_entity_poly.type
_entity_poly.pdbx_seq_one_letter_code
_entity_poly.pdbx_strand_id
1 'polypeptide(L)'
;MKKDSAFGYSHGFNIVEVGEEIRKDITVVMVAPKCPGTEVREEYKRGFGVPTLIAVHPENDPKGEGMAIAKAWAAATGGYKAGVLESS
;
A
#
# COMPACT_ATOMS: atom_id res chain seq x y z
N MET A 1 17.97 2.68 0.21
CA MET A 1 17.13 2.36 -0.98
C MET A 1 17.79 2.94 -2.23
N LYS A 2 17.70 2.24 -3.38
CA LYS A 2 18.24 2.75 -4.66
C LYS A 2 17.49 4.01 -5.11
N LYS A 3 18.06 4.75 -6.05
CA LYS A 3 17.38 5.92 -6.63
C LYS A 3 16.06 5.49 -7.30
N ASP A 4 15.04 6.33 -7.15
CA ASP A 4 13.74 6.17 -7.81
C ASP A 4 12.98 4.88 -7.47
N SER A 5 13.21 4.33 -6.28
CA SER A 5 12.48 3.17 -5.75
C SER A 5 11.14 3.57 -5.13
N ALA A 6 10.28 2.58 -4.87
CA ALA A 6 9.09 2.76 -4.05
C ALA A 6 9.30 2.24 -2.61
N PHE A 7 8.71 2.93 -1.63
CA PHE A 7 8.66 2.53 -0.23
C PHE A 7 7.20 2.30 0.19
N GLY A 8 6.91 1.10 0.68
CA GLY A 8 5.56 0.65 1.01
C GLY A 8 5.32 0.54 2.51
N TYR A 9 4.17 1.04 2.96
CA TYR A 9 3.66 0.86 4.31
C TYR A 9 2.35 0.07 4.31
N SER A 10 2.02 -0.55 5.45
CA SER A 10 0.66 -1.07 5.72
C SER A 10 -0.09 -0.27 6.78
N HIS A 11 0.50 0.83 7.25
CA HIS A 11 -0.13 1.80 8.13
C HIS A 11 0.54 3.17 7.99
N GLY A 12 -0.23 4.26 8.10
CA GLY A 12 0.25 5.63 7.88
C GLY A 12 0.95 6.30 9.06
N PHE A 13 0.99 5.68 10.25
CA PHE A 13 1.49 6.32 11.49
C PHE A 13 2.84 7.02 11.33
N ASN A 14 3.81 6.37 10.69
CA ASN A 14 5.16 6.94 10.55
C ASN A 14 5.20 8.19 9.65
N ILE A 15 4.34 8.24 8.63
CA ILE A 15 4.29 9.38 7.71
C ILE A 15 3.45 10.52 8.30
N VAL A 16 2.32 10.21 8.94
CA VAL A 16 1.35 11.21 9.39
C VAL A 16 1.62 11.69 10.82
N GLU A 17 1.75 10.77 11.78
CA GLU A 17 1.82 11.12 13.21
C GLU A 17 3.26 11.43 13.65
N VAL A 18 4.23 10.66 13.14
CA VAL A 18 5.66 10.90 13.43
C VAL A 18 6.20 12.04 12.56
N GLY A 19 5.65 12.23 11.35
CA GLY A 19 6.13 13.23 10.41
C GLY A 19 7.48 12.85 9.77
N GLU A 20 7.71 11.56 9.52
CA GLU A 20 8.95 11.09 8.91
C GLU A 20 9.11 11.65 7.48
N GLU A 21 10.26 12.28 7.22
CA GLU A 21 10.57 12.82 5.90
C GLU A 21 11.25 11.76 5.01
N ILE A 22 10.59 11.40 3.91
CA ILE A 22 11.14 10.46 2.93
C ILE A 22 11.83 11.20 1.79
N ARG A 23 13.01 10.72 1.38
CA ARG A 23 13.80 11.26 0.27
C ARG A 23 12.94 11.45 -1.00
N LYS A 24 13.01 12.63 -1.63
CA LYS A 24 12.08 13.08 -2.69
C LYS A 24 12.06 12.25 -3.98
N ASP A 25 13.10 11.47 -4.27
CA ASP A 25 13.10 10.55 -5.43
C ASP A 25 12.34 9.26 -5.16
N ILE A 26 11.96 8.99 -3.90
CA ILE A 26 11.26 7.76 -3.53
C ILE A 26 9.75 7.97 -3.62
N THR A 27 9.06 7.02 -4.25
CA THR A 27 7.59 6.97 -4.27
C THR A 27 7.09 6.30 -2.99
N VAL A 28 6.14 6.89 -2.27
CA VAL A 28 5.61 6.34 -1.00
C VAL A 28 4.16 5.92 -1.18
N VAL A 29 3.89 4.65 -0.91
CA VAL A 29 2.56 4.04 -1.07
C VAL A 29 2.14 3.29 0.19
N MET A 30 0.84 3.14 0.38
CA MET A 30 0.26 2.30 1.42
C MET A 30 -0.64 1.22 0.83
N VAL A 31 -0.53 0.00 1.34
CA VAL A 31 -1.50 -1.10 1.15
C VAL A 31 -1.79 -1.72 2.51
N ALA A 32 -3.02 -1.52 3.00
CA ALA A 32 -3.42 -1.84 4.37
C ALA A 32 -4.61 -2.81 4.38
N PRO A 33 -4.35 -4.14 4.43
CA PRO A 33 -5.38 -5.16 4.63
C PRO A 33 -6.12 -4.96 5.96
N LYS A 34 -7.42 -5.24 6.00
CA LYS A 34 -8.28 -5.02 7.17
C LYS A 34 -8.57 -6.29 7.97
N CYS A 35 -7.55 -7.12 8.11
CA CYS A 35 -7.56 -8.38 8.88
C CYS A 35 -6.15 -8.65 9.44
N PRO A 36 -6.01 -9.55 10.44
CA PRO A 36 -4.72 -10.10 10.84
C PRO A 36 -4.00 -10.80 9.67
N GLY A 37 -2.67 -10.80 9.69
CA GLY A 37 -1.88 -11.36 8.58
C GLY A 37 -2.13 -12.85 8.29
N THR A 38 -2.51 -13.63 9.30
CA THR A 38 -2.91 -15.03 9.14
C THR A 38 -4.15 -15.17 8.26
N GLU A 39 -5.16 -14.33 8.46
CA GLU A 39 -6.41 -14.34 7.70
C GLU A 39 -6.21 -13.83 6.26
N VAL A 40 -5.33 -12.84 6.05
CA VAL A 40 -4.90 -12.42 4.70
C VAL A 40 -4.41 -13.63 3.91
N ARG A 41 -3.57 -14.47 4.53
CA ARG A 41 -3.01 -15.66 3.87
C ARG A 41 -4.05 -16.76 3.67
N GLU A 42 -4.88 -17.03 4.67
CA GLU A 42 -5.89 -18.09 4.57
C GLU A 42 -6.94 -17.77 3.50
N GLU A 43 -7.46 -16.55 3.45
CA GLU A 43 -8.43 -16.16 2.41
C GLU A 43 -7.81 -16.16 1.01
N TYR A 44 -6.55 -15.75 0.89
CA TYR A 44 -5.81 -15.86 -0.38
C TYR A 44 -5.71 -17.33 -0.86
N LYS A 45 -5.36 -18.26 0.03
CA LYS A 45 -5.27 -19.70 -0.30
C LYS A 45 -6.60 -20.28 -0.75
N ARG A 46 -7.72 -19.78 -0.21
CA ARG A 46 -9.09 -20.17 -0.60
C ARG A 46 -9.54 -19.56 -1.93
N GLY A 47 -8.67 -18.81 -2.60
CA GLY A 47 -8.99 -18.15 -3.87
C GLY A 47 -9.71 -16.82 -3.70
N PHE A 48 -9.86 -16.31 -2.48
CA PHE A 48 -10.47 -15.02 -2.16
C PHE A 48 -9.42 -14.00 -1.70
N GLY A 49 -9.80 -13.01 -0.88
CA GLY A 49 -8.93 -11.99 -0.32
C GLY A 49 -9.60 -11.25 0.84
N VAL A 50 -8.98 -10.16 1.29
CA VAL A 50 -9.53 -9.35 2.38
C VAL A 50 -9.69 -7.88 1.96
N PRO A 51 -10.70 -7.16 2.48
CA PRO A 51 -10.84 -5.73 2.21
C PRO A 51 -9.54 -4.98 2.51
N THR A 52 -9.12 -4.12 1.60
CA THR A 52 -7.81 -3.47 1.65
C THR A 52 -7.94 -1.99 1.34
N LEU A 53 -7.31 -1.13 2.14
CA LEU A 53 -7.13 0.29 1.78
C LEU A 53 -5.84 0.47 1.00
N ILE A 54 -5.84 1.40 0.05
CA ILE A 54 -4.63 1.87 -0.61
C ILE A 54 -4.53 3.39 -0.55
N ALA A 55 -3.31 3.91 -0.49
CA ALA A 55 -3.05 5.35 -0.55
C ALA A 55 -1.69 5.63 -1.20
N VAL A 56 -1.49 6.87 -1.64
CA VAL A 56 -0.23 7.40 -2.16
C VAL A 56 0.04 8.69 -1.41
N HIS A 57 1.22 8.81 -0.81
CA HIS A 57 1.57 10.03 -0.10
C HIS A 57 1.88 11.14 -1.12
N PRO A 58 1.14 12.27 -1.10
CA PRO A 58 1.19 13.27 -2.18
C PRO A 58 2.55 13.95 -2.35
N GLU A 59 3.35 14.07 -1.28
CA GLU A 59 4.68 14.68 -1.35
C GLU A 59 5.74 13.75 -1.97
N ASN A 60 5.43 12.46 -2.09
CA ASN A 60 6.35 11.42 -2.54
C ASN A 60 5.70 10.56 -3.65
N ASP A 61 5.33 11.19 -4.76
CA ASP A 61 5.03 10.50 -6.03
C ASP A 61 5.72 11.19 -7.22
N PRO A 62 7.07 11.22 -7.26
CA PRO A 62 7.83 12.00 -8.24
C PRO A 62 7.64 11.54 -9.69
N LYS A 63 7.16 10.30 -9.89
CA LYS A 63 6.95 9.70 -11.22
C LYS A 63 5.47 9.55 -11.58
N GLY A 64 4.55 9.84 -10.67
CA GLY A 64 3.12 9.61 -10.87
C GLY A 64 2.74 8.14 -10.99
N GLU A 65 3.57 7.23 -10.47
CA GLU A 65 3.38 5.78 -10.58
C GLU A 65 2.85 5.15 -9.27
N GLY A 66 2.72 5.93 -8.20
CA GLY A 66 2.33 5.45 -6.88
C GLY A 66 1.03 4.66 -6.87
N MET A 67 -0.01 5.16 -7.55
CA MET A 67 -1.31 4.48 -7.57
C MET A 67 -1.27 3.17 -8.37
N ALA A 68 -0.46 3.10 -9.43
CA ALA A 68 -0.26 1.87 -10.18
C ALA A 68 0.44 0.81 -9.33
N ILE A 69 1.47 1.20 -8.57
CA ILE A 69 2.18 0.33 -7.63
C ILE A 69 1.24 -0.15 -6.53
N ALA A 70 0.48 0.75 -5.90
CA ALA A 70 -0.42 0.41 -4.80
C ALA A 70 -1.54 -0.55 -5.25
N LYS A 71 -2.16 -0.30 -6.41
CA LYS A 71 -3.17 -1.19 -7.01
C LYS A 71 -2.58 -2.57 -7.35
N ALA A 72 -1.39 -2.61 -7.95
CA ALA A 72 -0.72 -3.86 -8.28
C ALA A 72 -0.37 -4.68 -7.02
N TRP A 73 0.11 -4.02 -5.97
CA TRP A 73 0.42 -4.67 -4.69
C TRP A 73 -0.85 -5.19 -4.00
N ALA A 74 -1.92 -4.38 -3.90
CA ALA A 74 -3.21 -4.83 -3.38
C ALA A 74 -3.81 -6.00 -4.19
N ALA A 75 -3.59 -6.02 -5.51
CA ALA A 75 -3.99 -7.13 -6.36
C ALA A 75 -3.18 -8.41 -6.04
N ALA A 76 -1.87 -8.28 -5.88
CA ALA A 76 -0.96 -9.39 -5.59
C ALA A 76 -1.25 -10.05 -4.23
N THR A 77 -1.74 -9.29 -3.24
CA THR A 77 -2.19 -9.82 -1.95
C THR A 77 -3.63 -10.35 -1.97
N GLY A 78 -4.34 -10.23 -3.09
CA GLY A 78 -5.71 -10.71 -3.26
C GLY A 78 -6.81 -9.72 -2.86
N GLY A 79 -6.47 -8.51 -2.39
CA GLY A 79 -7.44 -7.54 -1.88
C GLY A 79 -8.52 -7.15 -2.88
N TYR A 80 -8.21 -7.10 -4.18
CA TYR A 80 -9.18 -6.82 -5.25
C TYR A 80 -10.37 -7.77 -5.30
N LYS A 81 -10.23 -8.99 -4.75
CA LYS A 81 -11.30 -9.99 -4.71
C LYS A 81 -12.35 -9.69 -3.64
N ALA A 82 -11.97 -8.97 -2.59
CA ALA A 82 -12.85 -8.58 -1.49
C ALA A 82 -13.21 -7.09 -1.47
N GLY A 83 -12.56 -6.28 -2.32
CA GLY A 83 -12.78 -4.85 -2.44
C GLY A 83 -11.57 -4.04 -1.97
N VAL A 84 -11.22 -3.04 -2.77
CA VAL A 84 -10.13 -2.11 -2.48
C VAL A 84 -10.69 -0.69 -2.46
N LEU A 85 -10.41 0.05 -1.39
CA LEU A 85 -10.82 1.44 -1.27
C LEU A 85 -9.60 2.34 -1.36
N GLU A 86 -9.71 3.37 -2.18
CA GLU A 86 -8.74 4.47 -2.22
C GLU A 86 -8.94 5.38 -1.00
N SER A 87 -7.84 5.68 -0.32
CA SER A 87 -7.77 6.49 0.90
C SER A 87 -6.71 7.58 0.73
N SER A 88 -6.64 8.49 1.71
CA SER A 88 -5.56 9.47 1.89
C SER A 88 -4.33 8.85 2.54
#